data_AF-A0AAD6DQL4-F1
#
_entry.id   AF-A0AAD6DQL4-F1
#
_cell.length_a   1.000
_cell.length_b   1.000
_cell.length_c   1.000
_cell.angle_alpha   90.00
_cell.angle_beta   90.00
_cell.angle_gamma   90.00
#
_symmetry.space_group_name_H-M   'P 1'
#
loop_
_entity.id
_entity.type
_entity.pdbx_description
1 polymer ?
#
loop_
_entity_poly.entity_id
_entity_poly.type
_entity_poly.pdbx_seq_one_letter_code
_entity_poly.pdbx_strand_id
1 'polypeptide(L)'
;MTDAVSLGFQSAETGKEIYKRCKTYHHADEEVRQAILEIDSYWFTIEDQVRFLRDHWEFFDDRYQVHSNNLLGELQRNLQAAVDLIDNVLGEPEDSSVWTEIRSKKGDTRRGKWTVYTKKQLNLILAKIEKWHHRFDPTWFLLSRMSDKNVGRDFENSRDGDSGAISTVAKLREAHGESQTTLVSSISSSASSSSSLFLGKDYELRDIKVIPLAHSSMGLTSEGRRVIIDHYFLRNGVDFRTAKKDVRDLASILSRVDPAFSSLLPCKGVVETGSEPPFQMIFTIPRTMSRYVPCSLRSALLRTKDDFDLNERVHLAVSLARSVVFLHASRIVHKNITPENIVLLRSENETLGTPFLVGFERFRFDERRTNMTGDDNWERNIYRHPQRQGLQPEEVYSMRHDIYSVGVCLLEIGLWTSFVKYSDDLQVSGPDSDLPIDALLTAKNKRRAAVEIKALLIEKAMTHLPRTMGKIYTDVVVSCLTCLDNDSPLFRKPSDFEDDDGIVVGVRYIEKVGQILRTIGVKGG
;
A
#
# COMPACT_ATOMS: atom_id res chain seq x y z
N MET A 1 16.40 -3.74 26.37
CA MET A 1 15.99 -5.00 25.71
C MET A 1 14.75 -5.59 26.38
N THR A 2 14.77 -5.78 27.71
CA THR A 2 13.67 -6.39 28.49
C THR A 2 12.37 -5.58 28.51
N ASP A 3 12.44 -4.26 28.66
CA ASP A 3 11.22 -3.47 28.97
C ASP A 3 10.30 -3.30 27.75
N ALA A 4 10.86 -3.11 26.56
CA ALA A 4 10.14 -2.92 25.29
C ALA A 4 9.33 -4.16 24.88
N VAL A 5 10.02 -5.30 24.86
CA VAL A 5 9.44 -6.60 24.52
C VAL A 5 8.45 -7.02 25.59
N SER A 6 8.74 -6.73 26.87
CA SER A 6 7.81 -6.95 27.97
C SER A 6 6.54 -6.10 27.85
N LEU A 7 6.66 -4.82 27.45
CA LEU A 7 5.52 -3.93 27.16
C LEU A 7 4.67 -4.45 26.01
N GLY A 8 5.30 -4.93 24.92
CA GLY A 8 4.59 -5.57 23.82
C GLY A 8 3.83 -6.84 24.27
N PHE A 9 4.45 -7.65 25.12
CA PHE A 9 3.83 -8.87 25.69
C PHE A 9 2.67 -8.53 26.63
N GLN A 10 2.82 -7.51 27.46
CA GLN A 10 1.77 -7.00 28.33
C GLN A 10 0.61 -6.46 27.49
N SER A 11 0.87 -5.72 26.42
CA SER A 11 -0.17 -5.23 25.52
C SER A 11 -0.91 -6.41 24.91
N ALA A 12 -0.18 -7.41 24.42
CA ALA A 12 -0.72 -8.63 23.83
C ALA A 12 -1.65 -9.41 24.79
N GLU A 13 -1.25 -9.52 26.05
CA GLU A 13 -2.02 -10.24 27.06
C GLU A 13 -3.25 -9.44 27.52
N THR A 14 -3.11 -8.12 27.68
CA THR A 14 -4.22 -7.21 28.01
C THR A 14 -5.32 -7.26 26.95
N GLY A 15 -4.97 -7.29 25.66
CA GLY A 15 -5.96 -7.40 24.58
C GLY A 15 -6.71 -8.74 24.55
N LYS A 16 -6.02 -9.86 24.84
CA LYS A 16 -6.67 -11.18 24.99
C LYS A 16 -7.64 -11.22 26.17
N GLU A 17 -7.33 -10.54 27.26
CA GLU A 17 -8.20 -10.46 28.42
C GLU A 17 -9.49 -9.67 28.10
N ILE A 18 -9.38 -8.58 27.34
CA ILE A 18 -10.54 -7.85 26.80
C ILE A 18 -11.42 -8.79 25.97
N TYR A 19 -10.83 -9.55 25.02
CA TYR A 19 -11.57 -10.50 24.19
C TYR A 19 -12.33 -11.57 25.00
N LYS A 20 -11.66 -12.18 25.98
CA LYS A 20 -12.25 -13.22 26.82
C LYS A 20 -13.43 -12.70 27.65
N ARG A 21 -13.33 -11.48 28.18
CA ARG A 21 -14.40 -10.82 28.96
C ARG A 21 -15.57 -10.35 28.10
N CYS A 22 -15.32 -10.04 26.84
CA CYS A 22 -16.36 -9.67 25.89
C CYS A 22 -17.22 -10.88 25.48
N LYS A 23 -16.62 -12.07 25.40
CA LYS A 23 -17.31 -13.32 25.00
C LYS A 23 -18.34 -13.82 26.03
N THR A 24 -18.19 -13.45 27.31
CA THR A 24 -19.14 -13.83 28.39
C THR A 24 -20.41 -12.98 28.41
N TYR A 25 -20.47 -11.84 27.70
CA TYR A 25 -21.59 -10.90 27.75
C TYR A 25 -22.56 -11.03 26.57
N HIS A 26 -23.15 -12.21 26.41
CA HIS A 26 -24.12 -12.56 25.36
C HIS A 26 -25.44 -11.72 25.39
N HIS A 27 -25.61 -10.83 26.38
CA HIS A 27 -26.82 -10.04 26.67
C HIS A 27 -26.54 -8.52 26.83
N ALA A 28 -25.37 -8.02 26.40
CA ALA A 28 -25.09 -6.58 26.37
C ALA A 28 -25.93 -5.84 25.32
N ASP A 29 -26.16 -4.55 25.52
CA ASP A 29 -26.82 -3.66 24.56
C ASP A 29 -26.08 -3.72 23.20
N GLU A 30 -26.81 -3.79 22.08
CA GLU A 30 -26.29 -4.13 20.75
C GLU A 30 -25.15 -3.18 20.31
N GLU A 31 -25.20 -1.92 20.74
CA GLU A 31 -24.19 -0.92 20.42
C GLU A 31 -22.88 -1.08 21.20
N VAL A 32 -22.93 -1.56 22.45
CA VAL A 32 -21.72 -1.88 23.24
C VAL A 32 -21.02 -3.09 22.63
N ARG A 33 -21.81 -4.06 22.14
CA ARG A 33 -21.33 -5.22 21.39
C ARG A 33 -20.61 -4.82 20.10
N GLN A 34 -21.10 -3.82 19.37
CA GLN A 34 -20.43 -3.31 18.16
C GLN A 34 -19.08 -2.66 18.47
N ALA A 35 -19.01 -1.75 19.44
CA ALA A 35 -17.74 -1.10 19.81
C ALA A 35 -16.68 -2.13 20.26
N ILE A 36 -17.10 -3.17 20.99
CA ILE A 36 -16.26 -4.30 21.38
C ILE A 36 -15.74 -5.09 20.16
N LEU A 37 -16.60 -5.37 19.18
CA LEU A 37 -16.20 -6.06 17.95
C LEU A 37 -15.23 -5.24 17.09
N GLU A 38 -15.34 -3.91 17.10
CA GLU A 38 -14.40 -3.05 16.41
C GLU A 38 -13.02 -3.07 17.10
N ILE A 39 -12.96 -3.01 18.43
CA ILE A 39 -11.71 -3.18 19.20
C ILE A 39 -11.09 -4.55 18.86
N ASP A 40 -11.89 -5.61 18.82
CA ASP A 40 -11.46 -6.96 18.44
C ASP A 40 -10.90 -7.01 16.99
N SER A 41 -11.50 -6.28 16.06
CA SER A 41 -11.03 -6.22 14.67
C SER A 41 -9.66 -5.55 14.54
N TYR A 42 -9.39 -4.49 15.32
CA TYR A 42 -8.08 -3.84 15.36
C TYR A 42 -7.04 -4.67 16.11
N TRP A 43 -7.49 -5.47 17.07
CA TRP A 43 -6.61 -6.25 17.94
C TRP A 43 -5.73 -7.24 17.17
N PHE A 44 -6.28 -7.98 16.21
CA PHE A 44 -5.51 -8.91 15.39
C PHE A 44 -4.35 -8.23 14.66
N THR A 45 -4.59 -7.03 14.10
CA THR A 45 -3.56 -6.29 13.37
C THR A 45 -2.51 -5.72 14.32
N ILE A 46 -2.91 -5.23 15.49
CA ILE A 46 -1.99 -4.73 16.51
C ILE A 46 -1.11 -5.86 17.07
N GLU A 47 -1.68 -7.04 17.29
CA GLU A 47 -0.95 -8.21 17.77
C GLU A 47 0.14 -8.63 16.78
N ASP A 48 -0.17 -8.70 15.49
CA ASP A 48 0.82 -9.01 14.44
C ASP A 48 1.90 -7.93 14.37
N GLN A 49 1.52 -6.65 14.45
CA GLN A 49 2.44 -5.51 14.47
C GLN A 49 3.41 -5.51 15.66
N VAL A 50 2.93 -5.87 16.85
CA VAL A 50 3.73 -5.94 18.09
C VAL A 50 4.63 -7.18 18.10
N ARG A 51 4.12 -8.33 17.65
CA ARG A 51 4.96 -9.54 17.47
C ARG A 51 6.10 -9.27 16.49
N PHE A 52 5.77 -8.62 15.39
CA PHE A 52 6.75 -8.21 14.41
C PHE A 52 7.87 -7.33 15.02
N LEU A 53 7.52 -6.31 15.82
CA LEU A 53 8.51 -5.48 16.53
C LEU A 53 9.41 -6.28 17.44
N ARG A 54 8.84 -7.23 18.20
CA ARG A 54 9.58 -8.09 19.11
C ARG A 54 10.64 -8.89 18.35
N ASP A 55 10.22 -9.55 17.28
CA ASP A 55 11.07 -10.47 16.53
C ASP A 55 12.21 -9.76 15.81
N HIS A 56 12.05 -8.45 15.59
CA HIS A 56 13.02 -7.64 14.86
C HIS A 56 13.64 -6.51 15.70
N TRP A 57 13.43 -6.51 17.03
CA TRP A 57 13.76 -5.38 17.91
C TRP A 57 15.22 -4.93 17.78
N GLU A 58 16.13 -5.91 17.75
CA GLU A 58 17.58 -5.67 17.69
C GLU A 58 18.05 -5.07 16.38
N PHE A 59 17.27 -5.22 15.31
CA PHE A 59 17.60 -4.63 14.03
C PHE A 59 17.29 -3.13 14.02
N PHE A 60 16.34 -2.62 14.80
CA PHE A 60 15.98 -1.20 14.81
C PHE A 60 17.13 -0.29 15.26
N ASP A 61 17.28 0.88 14.64
CA ASP A 61 18.23 1.89 15.14
C ASP A 61 17.75 2.46 16.49
N ASP A 62 18.68 2.99 17.30
CA ASP A 62 18.37 3.46 18.65
C ASP A 62 17.25 4.51 18.70
N ARG A 63 17.16 5.38 17.68
CA ARG A 63 16.12 6.42 17.64
C ARG A 63 14.75 5.82 17.35
N TYR A 64 14.69 4.84 16.45
CA TYR A 64 13.48 4.11 16.15
C TYR A 64 13.05 3.24 17.33
N GLN A 65 13.98 2.53 17.98
CA GLN A 65 13.70 1.77 19.20
C GLN A 65 13.09 2.67 20.29
N VAL A 66 13.65 3.87 20.51
CA VAL A 66 13.09 4.83 21.47
C VAL A 66 11.70 5.31 21.05
N HIS A 67 11.48 5.61 19.77
CA HIS A 67 10.18 6.04 19.26
C HIS A 67 9.12 4.93 19.39
N SER A 68 9.44 3.71 18.97
CA SER A 68 8.56 2.54 19.09
C SER A 68 8.24 2.20 20.53
N ASN A 69 9.20 2.35 21.46
CA ASN A 69 8.92 2.20 22.89
C ASN A 69 7.89 3.19 23.40
N ASN A 70 8.00 4.46 23.01
CA ASN A 70 7.04 5.48 23.40
C ASN A 70 5.63 5.16 22.85
N LEU A 71 5.55 4.68 21.60
CA LEU A 71 4.29 4.26 21.00
C LEU A 71 3.72 3.02 21.71
N LEU A 72 4.52 1.99 21.98
CA LEU A 72 4.07 0.81 22.74
C LEU A 72 3.54 1.19 24.13
N GLY A 73 4.19 2.14 24.82
CA GLY A 73 3.69 2.67 26.08
C GLY A 73 2.37 3.43 25.96
N GLU A 74 2.13 4.13 24.85
CA GLU A 74 0.83 4.75 24.56
C GLU A 74 -0.26 3.69 24.31
N LEU A 75 0.04 2.66 23.53
CA LEU A 75 -0.87 1.53 23.32
C LEU A 75 -1.23 0.84 24.63
N GLN A 76 -0.24 0.49 25.46
CA GLN A 76 -0.46 -0.15 26.76
C GLN A 76 -1.42 0.66 27.64
N ARG A 77 -1.22 1.99 27.73
CA ARG A 77 -2.10 2.87 28.51
C ARG A 77 -3.52 2.91 27.96
N ASN A 78 -3.67 2.92 26.63
CA ASN A 78 -4.99 2.92 26.00
C ASN A 78 -5.73 1.59 26.21
N LEU A 79 -5.03 0.46 26.10
CA LEU A 79 -5.56 -0.87 26.37
C LEU A 79 -5.92 -1.04 27.85
N GLN A 80 -5.06 -0.58 28.77
CA GLN A 80 -5.35 -0.64 30.20
C GLN A 80 -6.56 0.23 30.57
N ALA A 81 -6.68 1.44 30.00
CA ALA A 81 -7.87 2.26 30.19
C ALA A 81 -9.15 1.59 29.64
N ALA A 82 -9.03 0.77 28.59
CA ALA A 82 -10.14 -0.04 28.08
C ALA A 82 -10.54 -1.12 29.08
N VAL A 83 -9.56 -1.85 29.61
CA VAL A 83 -9.78 -2.86 30.67
C VAL A 83 -10.40 -2.22 31.90
N ASP A 84 -9.84 -1.12 32.41
CA ASP A 84 -10.35 -0.44 33.60
C ASP A 84 -11.77 0.10 33.38
N LEU A 85 -12.08 0.61 32.18
CA LEU A 85 -13.43 1.04 31.84
C LEU A 85 -14.39 -0.15 31.81
N ILE A 86 -13.99 -1.26 31.19
CA ILE A 86 -14.76 -2.51 31.15
C ILE A 86 -14.96 -3.02 32.58
N ASP A 87 -13.94 -3.06 33.43
CA ASP A 87 -14.03 -3.56 34.81
C ASP A 87 -14.89 -2.65 35.69
N ASN A 88 -14.80 -1.32 35.54
CA ASN A 88 -15.68 -0.36 36.23
C ASN A 88 -17.14 -0.43 35.75
N VAL A 89 -17.36 -0.92 34.53
CA VAL A 89 -18.69 -1.08 33.91
C VAL A 89 -19.29 -2.45 34.22
N LEU A 90 -18.46 -3.50 34.36
CA LEU A 90 -18.87 -4.89 34.48
C LEU A 90 -18.77 -5.46 35.90
N GLY A 91 -17.98 -4.85 36.79
CA GLY A 91 -17.64 -5.39 38.12
C GLY A 91 -16.72 -6.62 38.03
N GLU A 92 -16.08 -6.99 39.14
CA GLU A 92 -15.38 -8.28 39.21
C GLU A 92 -16.37 -9.44 38.98
N PRO A 93 -15.96 -10.53 38.30
CA PRO A 93 -16.84 -11.65 37.97
C PRO A 93 -17.48 -12.35 39.18
N GLU A 94 -17.01 -12.08 40.40
CA GLU A 94 -17.55 -12.68 41.64
C GLU A 94 -18.63 -11.83 42.32
N ASP A 95 -18.78 -10.54 41.98
CA ASP A 95 -19.68 -9.63 42.72
C ASP A 95 -21.05 -9.44 42.05
N SER A 96 -21.81 -10.53 42.02
CA SER A 96 -23.25 -10.59 41.64
C SER A 96 -24.15 -9.62 42.43
N SER A 97 -23.64 -9.12 43.57
CA SER A 97 -24.37 -8.23 44.50
C SER A 97 -24.56 -6.80 43.97
N VAL A 98 -23.61 -6.29 43.18
CA VAL A 98 -23.67 -4.92 42.61
C VAL A 98 -24.79 -4.82 41.56
N TRP A 99 -25.01 -5.89 40.79
CA TRP A 99 -26.06 -5.96 39.77
C TRP A 99 -27.47 -6.00 40.37
N THR A 100 -27.62 -6.54 41.58
CA THR A 100 -28.90 -6.56 42.30
C THR A 100 -29.23 -5.19 42.91
N GLU A 101 -28.22 -4.40 43.30
CA GLU A 101 -28.41 -3.02 43.77
C GLU A 101 -28.71 -2.04 42.63
N ILE A 102 -28.06 -2.17 41.46
CA ILE A 102 -28.35 -1.34 40.29
C ILE A 102 -29.76 -1.63 39.74
N ARG A 103 -30.23 -2.89 39.81
CA ARG A 103 -31.62 -3.26 39.44
C ARG A 103 -32.67 -2.77 40.43
N SER A 104 -32.35 -2.65 41.72
CA SER A 104 -33.36 -2.42 42.77
C SER A 104 -33.57 -0.95 43.16
N LYS A 105 -32.72 -0.01 42.73
CA LYS A 105 -32.91 1.42 43.03
C LYS A 105 -32.77 2.33 41.80
N LYS A 106 -33.93 2.64 41.19
CA LYS A 106 -34.26 3.83 40.35
C LYS A 106 -33.93 3.77 38.83
N GLY A 107 -34.97 3.46 38.05
CA GLY A 107 -35.39 4.19 36.82
C GLY A 107 -34.57 4.05 35.52
N ASP A 108 -35.27 3.73 34.42
CA ASP A 108 -34.79 3.67 33.01
C ASP A 108 -33.89 4.85 32.56
N THR A 109 -34.05 6.02 33.17
CA THR A 109 -33.33 7.25 32.81
C THR A 109 -31.86 7.26 33.23
N ARG A 110 -31.45 6.54 34.28
CA ARG A 110 -30.01 6.40 34.63
C ARG A 110 -29.33 5.32 33.78
N ARG A 111 -30.05 4.27 33.41
CA ARG A 111 -29.56 3.21 32.51
C ARG A 111 -29.20 3.77 31.14
N GLY A 112 -30.09 4.58 30.54
CA GLY A 112 -29.80 5.27 29.28
C GLY A 112 -28.63 6.27 29.37
N LYS A 113 -28.56 7.08 30.44
CA LYS A 113 -27.44 8.02 30.64
C LYS A 113 -26.09 7.31 30.84
N TRP A 114 -26.10 6.16 31.50
CA TRP A 114 -24.92 5.35 31.73
C TRP A 114 -24.47 4.63 30.46
N THR A 115 -25.39 4.03 29.68
CA THR A 115 -25.07 3.46 28.37
C THR A 115 -24.48 4.51 27.43
N VAL A 116 -25.02 5.73 27.42
CA VAL A 116 -24.49 6.86 26.63
C VAL A 116 -23.10 7.28 27.11
N TYR A 117 -22.85 7.30 28.43
CA TYR A 117 -21.54 7.62 28.99
C TYR A 117 -20.50 6.55 28.63
N THR A 118 -20.81 5.27 28.85
CA THR A 118 -19.95 4.12 28.52
C THR A 118 -19.65 4.08 27.02
N LYS A 119 -20.66 4.29 26.17
CA LYS A 119 -20.50 4.42 24.72
C LYS A 119 -19.53 5.53 24.34
N LYS A 120 -19.68 6.71 24.95
CA LYS A 120 -18.78 7.84 24.70
C LYS A 120 -17.33 7.50 25.07
N GLN A 121 -17.11 6.79 26.18
CA GLN A 121 -15.78 6.40 26.62
C GLN A 121 -15.17 5.30 25.74
N LEU A 122 -15.94 4.28 25.36
CA LEU A 122 -15.48 3.23 24.44
C LEU A 122 -15.11 3.82 23.07
N ASN A 123 -15.91 4.73 22.52
CA ASN A 123 -15.60 5.41 21.26
C ASN A 123 -14.33 6.28 21.37
N LEU A 124 -14.09 6.92 22.52
CA LEU A 124 -12.84 7.66 22.75
C LEU A 124 -11.62 6.74 22.81
N ILE A 125 -11.77 5.54 23.35
CA ILE A 125 -10.70 4.54 23.43
C ILE A 125 -10.45 3.94 22.04
N LEU A 126 -11.51 3.60 21.30
CA LEU A 126 -11.44 3.18 19.90
C LEU A 126 -10.69 4.21 19.05
N ALA A 127 -11.08 5.49 19.13
CA ALA A 127 -10.38 6.56 18.41
C ALA A 127 -8.89 6.67 18.80
N LYS A 128 -8.53 6.37 20.06
CA LYS A 128 -7.12 6.35 20.50
C LYS A 128 -6.36 5.13 19.98
N ILE A 129 -6.97 3.96 19.98
CA ILE A 129 -6.38 2.72 19.42
C ILE A 129 -6.21 2.88 17.91
N GLU A 130 -7.21 3.42 17.22
CA GLU A 130 -7.16 3.75 15.80
C GLU A 130 -6.08 4.79 15.51
N LYS A 131 -6.00 5.88 16.30
CA LYS A 131 -4.94 6.89 16.18
C LYS A 131 -3.55 6.28 16.40
N TRP A 132 -3.42 5.35 17.35
CA TRP A 132 -2.17 4.61 17.56
C TRP A 132 -1.84 3.74 16.35
N HIS A 133 -2.81 2.98 15.85
CA HIS A 133 -2.63 2.09 14.70
C HIS A 133 -2.19 2.85 13.44
N HIS A 134 -2.76 4.03 13.20
CA HIS A 134 -2.33 4.91 12.09
C HIS A 134 -0.93 5.52 12.29
N ARG A 135 -0.50 5.72 13.55
CA ARG A 135 0.83 6.25 13.90
C ARG A 135 1.90 5.17 13.89
N PHE A 136 1.52 3.94 14.21
CA PHE A 136 2.42 2.82 14.35
C PHE A 136 2.56 2.08 13.01
N ASP A 137 3.67 2.32 12.31
CA ASP A 137 3.95 1.66 11.03
C ASP A 137 5.35 1.01 11.02
N PRO A 138 5.47 -0.25 11.48
CA PRO A 138 6.74 -0.98 11.48
C PRO A 138 7.24 -1.29 10.07
N THR A 139 6.34 -1.19 9.09
CA THR A 139 6.57 -1.49 7.68
C THR A 139 7.73 -0.70 7.09
N TRP A 140 7.78 0.57 7.47
CA TRP A 140 8.74 1.51 6.92
C TRP A 140 10.18 1.12 7.25
N PHE A 141 10.42 0.76 8.51
CA PHE A 141 11.75 0.43 8.96
C PHE A 141 12.31 -0.77 8.20
N LEU A 142 11.47 -1.78 7.97
CA LEU A 142 11.82 -2.96 7.19
C LEU A 142 12.11 -2.64 5.74
N LEU A 143 11.26 -1.84 5.08
CA LEU A 143 11.52 -1.34 3.72
C LEU A 143 12.87 -0.61 3.66
N SER A 144 13.10 0.31 4.61
CA SER A 144 14.35 1.08 4.73
C SER A 144 15.59 0.23 5.05
N ARG A 145 15.43 -0.95 5.65
CA ARG A 145 16.52 -1.91 5.92
C ARG A 145 16.75 -2.86 4.75
N MET A 146 15.69 -3.20 4.00
CA MET A 146 15.76 -3.96 2.76
C MET A 146 16.54 -3.22 1.66
N SER A 147 16.68 -1.88 1.75
CA SER A 147 17.52 -1.09 0.86
C SER A 147 18.99 -0.97 1.27
N ASP A 148 19.38 -1.43 2.47
CA ASP A 148 20.77 -1.38 2.97
C ASP A 148 21.55 -2.65 2.63
N LYS A 149 22.72 -2.52 1.97
CA LYS A 149 23.48 -3.65 1.39
C LYS A 149 24.06 -4.59 2.45
N ASN A 150 24.25 -4.10 3.67
CA ASN A 150 24.95 -4.85 4.73
C ASN A 150 24.03 -5.69 5.63
N VAL A 151 22.71 -5.46 5.58
CA VAL A 151 21.75 -6.05 6.54
C VAL A 151 21.12 -7.35 6.02
N GLY A 152 21.22 -7.64 4.71
CA GLY A 152 20.65 -8.86 4.12
C GLY A 152 21.15 -10.16 4.77
N ARG A 153 22.41 -10.17 5.22
CA ARG A 153 23.05 -11.31 5.90
C ARG A 153 22.54 -11.57 7.31
N ASP A 154 22.04 -10.55 8.00
CA ASP A 154 21.63 -10.70 9.40
C ASP A 154 20.24 -11.35 9.53
N PHE A 155 19.41 -11.27 8.48
CA PHE A 155 18.10 -11.92 8.40
C PHE A 155 18.17 -13.44 8.12
N GLU A 156 19.33 -13.98 7.74
CA GLU A 156 19.48 -15.44 7.52
C GLU A 156 19.66 -16.23 8.83
N ASN A 157 20.10 -15.57 9.90
CA ASN A 157 20.38 -16.23 11.18
C ASN A 157 19.18 -16.27 12.14
N SER A 158 18.06 -15.60 11.83
CA SER A 158 16.83 -15.70 12.62
C SER A 158 16.12 -17.04 12.36
N ARG A 159 16.42 -18.02 13.21
CA ARG A 159 15.73 -19.31 13.33
C ARG A 159 14.34 -19.12 13.95
N ASP A 160 13.40 -18.58 13.20
CA ASP A 160 11.99 -18.99 13.23
C ASP A 160 11.23 -18.17 12.20
N GLY A 161 10.32 -18.83 11.50
CA GLY A 161 9.63 -18.23 10.37
C GLY A 161 8.71 -17.09 10.80
N ASP A 162 9.02 -15.86 10.39
CA ASP A 162 7.98 -14.86 10.16
C ASP A 162 8.37 -13.74 9.20
N SER A 163 7.39 -13.25 8.45
CA SER A 163 7.44 -12.41 7.24
C SER A 163 8.16 -13.01 6.03
N GLY A 164 7.46 -13.90 5.33
CA GLY A 164 7.90 -14.50 4.08
C GLY A 164 8.28 -13.46 3.01
N ALA A 165 7.69 -12.27 2.99
CA ALA A 165 8.04 -11.20 2.06
C ALA A 165 9.46 -10.67 2.27
N ILE A 166 9.86 -10.42 3.51
CA ILE A 166 11.14 -9.78 3.86
C ILE A 166 12.28 -10.76 3.70
N SER A 167 12.10 -12.01 4.17
CA SER A 167 13.03 -13.10 3.89
C SER A 167 13.19 -13.35 2.39
N THR A 168 12.11 -13.23 1.61
CA THR A 168 12.16 -13.40 0.15
C THR A 168 12.92 -12.26 -0.52
N VAL A 169 12.66 -11.00 -0.15
CA VAL A 169 13.38 -9.84 -0.71
C VAL A 169 14.86 -9.83 -0.29
N ALA A 170 15.18 -10.18 0.96
CA ALA A 170 16.56 -10.35 1.42
C ALA A 170 17.29 -11.47 0.67
N LYS A 171 16.68 -12.65 0.51
CA LYS A 171 17.22 -13.77 -0.27
C LYS A 171 17.37 -13.45 -1.75
N LEU A 172 16.40 -12.73 -2.34
CA LEU A 172 16.49 -12.24 -3.72
C LEU A 172 17.63 -11.23 -3.90
N ARG A 173 18.03 -10.52 -2.85
CA ARG A 173 19.12 -9.53 -2.93
C ARG A 173 20.49 -10.18 -2.81
N GLU A 174 20.65 -11.13 -1.91
CA GLU A 174 21.92 -11.84 -1.67
C GLU A 174 22.26 -12.82 -2.80
N ALA A 175 21.27 -13.57 -3.30
CA ALA A 175 21.46 -14.51 -4.39
C ALA A 175 21.70 -13.88 -5.77
N HIS A 176 21.65 -12.54 -5.89
CA HIS A 176 22.02 -11.79 -7.10
C HIS A 176 23.36 -11.05 -6.97
N GLY A 177 24.04 -11.12 -5.83
CA GLY A 177 25.45 -10.74 -5.71
C GLY A 177 26.39 -11.76 -6.38
N GLU A 178 25.91 -12.99 -6.58
CA GLU A 178 26.58 -14.05 -7.32
C GLU A 178 25.71 -14.49 -8.51
N SER A 179 26.34 -14.86 -9.62
CA SER A 179 25.71 -15.03 -10.94
C SER A 179 24.45 -15.90 -10.96
N GLN A 180 23.46 -15.50 -11.77
CA GLN A 180 22.10 -16.07 -11.94
C GLN A 180 21.97 -17.60 -12.18
N THR A 181 23.05 -18.37 -12.26
CA THR A 181 23.00 -19.80 -12.60
C THR A 181 22.57 -20.70 -11.43
N THR A 182 22.65 -20.24 -10.18
CA THR A 182 22.39 -21.04 -8.97
C THR A 182 21.02 -20.80 -8.31
N LEU A 183 20.28 -19.78 -8.74
CA LEU A 183 18.99 -19.35 -8.14
C LEU A 183 17.85 -20.37 -8.25
N VAL A 184 17.72 -21.09 -9.36
CA VAL A 184 16.58 -22.00 -9.58
C VAL A 184 16.76 -23.30 -8.78
N SER A 185 17.99 -23.74 -8.56
CA SER A 185 18.32 -24.97 -7.83
C SER A 185 18.11 -24.83 -6.32
N SER A 186 18.46 -23.69 -5.73
CA SER A 186 18.40 -23.50 -4.27
C SER A 186 16.98 -23.23 -3.76
N ILE A 187 16.13 -22.58 -4.57
CA ILE A 187 14.69 -22.41 -4.29
C ILE A 187 13.95 -23.76 -4.41
N SER A 188 14.47 -24.68 -5.24
CA SER A 188 13.91 -26.02 -5.41
C SER A 188 14.31 -26.98 -4.28
N SER A 189 15.45 -26.77 -3.61
CA SER A 189 15.92 -27.68 -2.56
C SER A 189 15.28 -27.47 -1.17
N SER A 190 14.76 -26.29 -0.86
CA SER A 190 14.11 -26.01 0.44
C SER A 190 12.58 -26.02 0.39
N ALA A 191 11.98 -26.23 -0.78
CA ALA A 191 10.54 -26.21 -0.98
C ALA A 191 10.02 -27.61 -1.30
N SER A 192 9.81 -28.43 -0.28
CA SER A 192 9.09 -29.70 -0.38
C SER A 192 7.57 -29.52 -0.65
N SER A 193 7.14 -28.40 -1.25
CA SER A 193 5.75 -28.14 -1.66
C SER A 193 5.62 -27.13 -2.83
N SER A 194 6.52 -27.16 -3.82
CA SER A 194 6.35 -26.42 -5.08
C SER A 194 5.24 -27.03 -5.95
N SER A 195 3.98 -26.88 -5.52
CA SER A 195 2.81 -27.14 -6.36
C SER A 195 2.47 -25.86 -7.14
N SER A 196 2.71 -25.91 -8.45
CA SER A 196 2.55 -24.90 -9.51
C SER A 196 1.83 -23.58 -9.18
N LEU A 197 2.57 -22.46 -9.20
CA LEU A 197 2.02 -21.08 -9.26
C LEU A 197 1.11 -20.81 -10.47
N PHE A 198 1.22 -21.66 -11.51
CA PHE A 198 0.24 -21.70 -12.58
C PHE A 198 -0.95 -22.53 -12.13
N LEU A 199 -2.11 -21.87 -12.09
CA LEU A 199 -3.37 -22.50 -11.73
C LEU A 199 -3.77 -23.45 -12.86
N GLY A 200 -4.36 -24.59 -12.50
CA GLY A 200 -4.79 -25.59 -13.46
C GLY A 200 -5.78 -25.03 -14.49
N LYS A 201 -5.88 -25.68 -15.65
CA LYS A 201 -6.83 -25.28 -16.70
C LYS A 201 -8.29 -25.26 -16.23
N ASP A 202 -8.59 -26.01 -15.17
CA ASP A 202 -9.91 -26.11 -14.56
C ASP A 202 -10.18 -24.97 -13.54
N TYR A 203 -9.26 -24.01 -13.41
CA TYR A 203 -9.46 -22.87 -12.52
C TYR A 203 -10.51 -21.91 -13.09
N GLU A 204 -11.74 -22.08 -12.66
CA GLU A 204 -12.86 -21.25 -13.09
C GLU A 204 -12.95 -19.92 -12.34
N LEU A 205 -13.07 -18.85 -13.11
CA LEU A 205 -13.48 -17.52 -12.64
C LEU A 205 -14.91 -17.25 -13.11
N ARG A 206 -15.75 -16.76 -12.20
CA ARG A 206 -17.16 -16.45 -12.42
C ARG A 206 -17.40 -14.96 -12.25
N ASP A 207 -18.50 -14.46 -12.80
CA ASP A 207 -18.97 -13.07 -12.65
C ASP A 207 -17.88 -12.02 -12.88
N ILE A 208 -17.06 -12.23 -13.92
CA ILE A 208 -16.00 -11.29 -14.27
C ILE A 208 -16.63 -9.97 -14.71
N LYS A 209 -16.30 -8.89 -14.00
CA LYS A 209 -16.77 -7.54 -14.26
C LYS A 209 -15.59 -6.60 -14.39
N VAL A 210 -15.63 -5.73 -15.39
CA VAL A 210 -14.64 -4.67 -15.55
C VAL A 210 -14.78 -3.69 -14.39
N ILE A 211 -13.67 -3.27 -13.81
CA ILE A 211 -13.65 -2.19 -12.83
C ILE A 211 -13.65 -0.88 -13.63
N PRO A 212 -14.61 0.04 -13.42
CA PRO A 212 -14.69 1.26 -14.22
C PRO A 212 -13.37 2.04 -14.23
N LEU A 213 -12.94 2.42 -15.44
CA LEU A 213 -11.68 3.14 -15.70
C LEU A 213 -10.43 2.50 -15.08
N ALA A 214 -10.42 1.17 -14.92
CA ALA A 214 -9.24 0.39 -14.58
C ALA A 214 -8.91 -0.59 -15.70
N HIS A 215 -7.63 -0.96 -15.81
CA HIS A 215 -7.18 -2.04 -16.72
C HIS A 215 -7.39 -3.44 -16.12
N SER A 216 -7.61 -3.52 -14.80
CA SER A 216 -7.92 -4.74 -14.08
C SER A 216 -9.42 -5.03 -14.02
N SER A 217 -9.79 -6.30 -13.92
CA SER A 217 -11.17 -6.74 -13.69
C SER A 217 -11.35 -7.31 -12.28
N MET A 218 -12.60 -7.42 -11.82
CA MET A 218 -12.97 -8.17 -10.63
C MET A 218 -13.66 -9.46 -11.03
N GLY A 219 -13.40 -10.56 -10.35
CA GLY A 219 -14.14 -11.82 -10.53
C GLY A 219 -14.36 -12.57 -9.22
N LEU A 220 -15.05 -13.70 -9.32
CA LEU A 220 -15.27 -14.65 -8.23
C LEU A 220 -14.57 -15.97 -8.51
N THR A 221 -13.88 -16.51 -7.51
CA THR A 221 -13.37 -17.88 -7.56
C THR A 221 -14.54 -18.88 -7.46
N SER A 222 -14.29 -20.15 -7.78
CA SER A 222 -15.24 -21.25 -7.51
C SER A 222 -15.73 -21.29 -6.04
N GLU A 223 -14.88 -20.92 -5.09
CA GLU A 223 -15.21 -20.78 -3.65
C GLU A 223 -16.03 -19.52 -3.30
N GLY A 224 -16.43 -18.70 -4.27
CA GLY A 224 -17.16 -17.45 -4.05
C GLY A 224 -16.32 -16.29 -3.49
N ARG A 225 -14.99 -16.36 -3.53
CA ARG A 225 -14.11 -15.27 -3.09
C ARG A 225 -13.89 -14.26 -4.20
N ARG A 226 -13.96 -12.97 -3.85
CA ARG A 226 -13.63 -11.87 -4.77
C ARG A 226 -12.12 -11.79 -5.00
N VAL A 227 -11.74 -11.61 -6.26
CA VAL A 227 -10.36 -11.45 -6.71
C VAL A 227 -10.26 -10.32 -7.72
N ILE A 228 -9.09 -9.69 -7.76
CA ILE A 228 -8.71 -8.76 -8.83
C ILE A 228 -7.92 -9.55 -9.88
N ILE A 229 -8.17 -9.26 -11.15
CA ILE A 229 -7.62 -9.97 -12.30
C ILE A 229 -6.85 -8.95 -13.14
N ASP A 230 -5.54 -9.11 -13.21
CA ASP A 230 -4.67 -8.37 -14.13
C ASP A 230 -4.36 -9.19 -15.36
N HIS A 231 -4.20 -8.49 -16.48
CA HIS A 231 -3.94 -9.08 -17.78
C HIS A 231 -2.50 -8.82 -18.21
N TYR A 232 -1.73 -9.87 -18.45
CA TYR A 232 -0.37 -9.71 -18.97
C TYR A 232 -0.36 -9.92 -20.48
N PHE A 233 0.09 -8.91 -21.20
CA PHE A 233 0.25 -8.95 -22.66
C PHE A 233 1.70 -9.25 -23.05
N LEU A 234 1.89 -10.05 -24.10
CA LEU A 234 3.23 -10.28 -24.63
C LEU A 234 3.83 -8.99 -25.16
N ARG A 235 5.06 -8.72 -24.72
CA ARG A 235 5.83 -7.57 -25.21
C ARG A 235 6.46 -7.93 -26.54
N ASN A 236 6.45 -6.99 -27.48
CA ASN A 236 7.15 -7.11 -28.76
C ASN A 236 8.60 -7.53 -28.53
N GLY A 237 9.03 -8.63 -29.16
CA GLY A 237 10.39 -9.14 -29.07
C GLY A 237 10.71 -9.98 -27.82
N VAL A 238 9.75 -10.26 -26.94
CA VAL A 238 9.91 -11.24 -25.85
C VAL A 238 9.18 -12.53 -26.24
N ASP A 239 9.88 -13.65 -26.22
CA ASP A 239 9.26 -14.94 -26.49
C ASP A 239 8.36 -15.41 -25.33
N PHE A 240 7.40 -16.29 -25.64
CA PHE A 240 6.43 -16.81 -24.68
C PHE A 240 7.07 -17.50 -23.47
N ARG A 241 8.18 -18.22 -23.64
CA ARG A 241 8.83 -18.96 -22.53
C ARG A 241 9.48 -17.98 -21.56
N THR A 242 10.14 -16.96 -22.08
CA THR A 242 10.74 -15.87 -21.29
C THR A 242 9.66 -15.11 -20.53
N ALA A 243 8.56 -14.75 -21.19
CA ALA A 243 7.40 -14.12 -20.55
C ALA A 243 6.75 -15.01 -19.47
N LYS A 244 6.59 -16.31 -19.75
CA LYS A 244 6.05 -17.28 -18.78
C LYS A 244 6.94 -17.40 -17.54
N LYS A 245 8.27 -17.36 -17.72
CA LYS A 245 9.23 -17.33 -16.61
C LYS A 245 9.08 -16.03 -15.82
N ASP A 246 9.09 -14.88 -16.49
CA ASP A 246 8.89 -13.57 -15.86
C ASP A 246 7.64 -13.51 -14.98
N VAL A 247 6.50 -13.91 -15.55
CA VAL A 247 5.21 -13.89 -14.86
C VAL A 247 5.20 -14.85 -13.67
N ARG A 248 5.86 -16.02 -13.79
CA ARG A 248 6.03 -16.94 -12.65
C ARG A 248 6.84 -16.32 -11.53
N ASP A 249 7.97 -15.71 -11.86
CA ASP A 249 8.89 -15.13 -10.90
C ASP A 249 8.19 -13.97 -10.17
N LEU A 250 7.46 -13.12 -10.90
CA LEU A 250 6.65 -12.05 -10.31
C LEU A 250 5.55 -12.61 -9.41
N ALA A 251 4.77 -13.60 -9.88
CA ALA A 251 3.72 -14.21 -9.07
C ALA A 251 4.27 -14.84 -7.80
N SER A 252 5.46 -15.46 -7.85
CA SER A 252 6.13 -16.00 -6.68
C SER A 252 6.45 -14.92 -5.65
N ILE A 253 6.94 -13.76 -6.08
CA ILE A 253 7.23 -12.63 -5.21
C ILE A 253 5.93 -12.08 -4.62
N LEU A 254 4.96 -11.79 -5.49
CA LEU A 254 3.69 -11.18 -5.10
C LEU A 254 2.80 -12.13 -4.27
N SER A 255 2.97 -13.45 -4.34
CA SER A 255 2.22 -14.40 -3.50
C SER A 255 2.51 -14.29 -2.01
N ARG A 256 3.64 -13.69 -1.65
CA ARG A 256 4.13 -13.61 -0.27
C ARG A 256 3.94 -12.24 0.35
N VAL A 257 3.38 -11.28 -0.39
CA VAL A 257 3.20 -9.91 0.11
C VAL A 257 2.14 -9.87 1.19
N ASP A 258 2.40 -9.04 2.19
CA ASP A 258 1.38 -8.63 3.16
C ASP A 258 0.76 -7.31 2.68
N PRO A 259 -0.57 -7.26 2.45
CA PRO A 259 -1.27 -6.06 2.04
C PRO A 259 -1.17 -4.89 3.03
N ALA A 260 -1.10 -5.16 4.33
CA ALA A 260 -0.96 -4.12 5.35
C ALA A 260 0.40 -3.41 5.25
N PHE A 261 1.42 -4.15 4.80
CA PHE A 261 2.80 -3.69 4.66
C PHE A 261 3.05 -3.04 3.29
N SER A 262 2.75 -3.77 2.22
CA SER A 262 3.15 -3.40 0.86
C SER A 262 2.13 -2.50 0.16
N SER A 263 0.90 -2.42 0.65
CA SER A 263 -0.24 -1.89 -0.11
C SER A 263 -0.38 -2.57 -1.50
N LEU A 264 0.09 -3.83 -1.62
CA LEU A 264 -0.08 -4.70 -2.77
C LEU A 264 -0.97 -5.88 -2.39
N LEU A 265 -1.72 -6.40 -3.36
CA LEU A 265 -2.54 -7.59 -3.14
C LEU A 265 -1.71 -8.87 -3.33
N PRO A 266 -1.96 -9.94 -2.55
CA PRO A 266 -1.24 -11.19 -2.70
C PRO A 266 -1.65 -11.90 -3.98
N CYS A 267 -0.67 -12.35 -4.76
CA CYS A 267 -0.93 -13.12 -5.97
C CYS A 267 -1.23 -14.58 -5.61
N LYS A 268 -2.44 -15.05 -5.88
CA LYS A 268 -2.81 -16.46 -5.72
C LYS A 268 -2.14 -17.36 -6.76
N GLY A 269 -1.93 -16.83 -7.96
CA GLY A 269 -1.35 -17.57 -9.06
C GLY A 269 -1.72 -16.97 -10.41
N VAL A 270 -1.37 -17.71 -11.46
CA VAL A 270 -1.45 -17.28 -12.86
C VAL A 270 -2.26 -18.28 -13.66
N VAL A 271 -3.22 -17.81 -14.45
CA VAL A 271 -3.96 -18.61 -15.43
C VAL A 271 -3.37 -18.36 -16.81
N GLU A 272 -3.06 -19.43 -17.55
CA GLU A 272 -2.62 -19.37 -18.95
C GLU A 272 -3.85 -19.53 -19.86
N THR A 273 -4.15 -18.50 -20.65
CA THR A 273 -5.46 -18.36 -21.32
C THR A 273 -5.52 -18.99 -22.70
N GLY A 274 -4.41 -19.46 -23.27
CA GLY A 274 -4.36 -20.01 -24.64
C GLY A 274 -4.73 -19.02 -25.76
N SER A 275 -5.06 -17.78 -25.40
CA SER A 275 -5.44 -16.66 -26.28
C SER A 275 -4.77 -15.36 -25.78
N GLU A 276 -4.97 -14.23 -26.46
CA GLU A 276 -4.54 -12.93 -25.95
C GLU A 276 -5.60 -12.37 -24.99
N PRO A 277 -5.23 -11.88 -23.78
CA PRO A 277 -3.88 -11.84 -23.19
C PRO A 277 -3.45 -13.23 -22.68
N PRO A 278 -2.19 -13.67 -22.88
CA PRO A 278 -1.74 -15.05 -22.62
C PRO A 278 -1.70 -15.47 -21.15
N PHE A 279 -1.61 -14.50 -20.24
CA PHE A 279 -1.63 -14.77 -18.82
C PHE A 279 -2.57 -13.82 -18.09
N GLN A 280 -3.30 -14.36 -17.12
CA GLN A 280 -4.09 -13.62 -16.16
C GLN A 280 -3.51 -13.85 -14.76
N MET A 281 -3.17 -12.76 -14.07
CA MET A 281 -2.69 -12.82 -12.69
C MET A 281 -3.86 -12.61 -11.73
N ILE A 282 -4.00 -13.50 -10.75
CA ILE A 282 -5.13 -13.51 -9.83
C ILE A 282 -4.68 -13.00 -8.47
N PHE A 283 -5.22 -11.87 -8.05
CA PHE A 283 -4.90 -11.22 -6.78
C PHE A 283 -6.03 -11.37 -5.77
N THR A 284 -5.70 -11.80 -4.55
CA THR A 284 -6.69 -12.03 -3.50
C THR A 284 -7.01 -10.75 -2.74
N ILE A 285 -8.30 -10.45 -2.62
CA ILE A 285 -8.76 -9.38 -1.73
C ILE A 285 -8.70 -9.89 -0.27
N PRO A 286 -8.13 -9.11 0.68
CA PRO A 286 -8.14 -9.47 2.09
C PRO A 286 -9.55 -9.79 2.59
N ARG A 287 -9.69 -10.79 3.48
CA ARG A 287 -11.01 -11.23 3.97
C ARG A 287 -11.78 -10.10 4.67
N THR A 288 -11.06 -9.24 5.37
CA THR A 288 -11.58 -8.02 6.02
C THR A 288 -12.24 -7.06 5.03
N MET A 289 -11.83 -7.08 3.76
CA MET A 289 -12.31 -6.22 2.68
C MET A 289 -13.19 -6.98 1.66
N SER A 290 -13.62 -8.20 1.99
CA SER A 290 -14.37 -9.07 1.07
C SER A 290 -15.69 -8.48 0.58
N ARG A 291 -16.29 -7.54 1.33
CA ARG A 291 -17.52 -6.84 0.97
C ARG A 291 -17.28 -5.51 0.24
N TYR A 292 -16.03 -5.06 0.16
CA TYR A 292 -15.72 -3.76 -0.41
C TYR A 292 -15.88 -3.78 -1.93
N VAL A 293 -16.25 -2.62 -2.47
CA VAL A 293 -16.45 -2.44 -3.91
C VAL A 293 -15.16 -1.83 -4.49
N PRO A 294 -14.53 -2.48 -5.48
CA PRO A 294 -13.37 -1.91 -6.14
C PRO A 294 -13.77 -0.77 -7.07
N CYS A 295 -13.03 0.33 -7.02
CA CYS A 295 -13.05 1.38 -8.03
C CYS A 295 -11.63 1.82 -8.36
N SER A 296 -11.39 2.32 -9.58
CA SER A 296 -10.10 2.94 -9.90
C SER A 296 -9.96 4.30 -9.22
N LEU A 297 -8.73 4.72 -8.93
CA LEU A 297 -8.45 6.10 -8.53
C LEU A 297 -8.91 7.08 -9.61
N ARG A 298 -8.79 6.73 -10.91
CA ARG A 298 -9.33 7.56 -11.99
C ARG A 298 -10.81 7.85 -11.81
N SER A 299 -11.62 6.81 -11.56
CA SER A 299 -13.05 6.98 -11.31
C SER A 299 -13.34 7.82 -10.06
N ALA A 300 -12.51 7.70 -9.02
CA ALA A 300 -12.65 8.52 -7.82
C ALA A 300 -12.34 10.01 -8.09
N LEU A 301 -11.27 10.31 -8.82
CA LEU A 301 -10.85 11.68 -9.16
C LEU A 301 -11.85 12.41 -10.07
N LEU A 302 -12.59 11.68 -10.91
CA LEU A 302 -13.64 12.26 -11.77
C LEU A 302 -14.92 12.60 -11.00
N ARG A 303 -15.11 12.04 -9.79
CA ARG A 303 -16.25 12.33 -8.92
C ARG A 303 -15.98 13.58 -8.08
N THR A 304 -16.10 14.74 -8.70
CA THR A 304 -15.87 16.06 -8.07
C THR A 304 -16.79 16.40 -6.89
N LYS A 305 -17.85 15.60 -6.67
CA LYS A 305 -18.76 15.76 -5.52
C LYS A 305 -18.25 15.13 -4.23
N ASP A 306 -17.28 14.20 -4.32
CA ASP A 306 -16.72 13.54 -3.15
C ASP A 306 -15.53 14.41 -2.64
N ASP A 307 -15.75 15.23 -1.61
CA ASP A 307 -14.66 15.96 -0.94
C ASP A 307 -14.07 15.08 0.16
N PHE A 308 -12.97 14.38 -0.17
CA PHE A 308 -12.22 13.58 0.80
C PHE A 308 -11.27 14.45 1.59
N ASP A 309 -11.09 14.14 2.87
CA ASP A 309 -10.24 14.97 3.72
C ASP A 309 -8.76 14.85 3.35
N LEU A 310 -7.95 15.77 3.88
CA LEU A 310 -6.52 15.80 3.64
C LEU A 310 -5.82 14.51 4.10
N ASN A 311 -6.28 13.90 5.18
CA ASN A 311 -5.67 12.71 5.76
C ASN A 311 -5.89 11.49 4.87
N GLU A 312 -7.06 11.33 4.29
CA GLU A 312 -7.39 10.28 3.32
C GLU A 312 -6.52 10.41 2.06
N ARG A 313 -6.36 11.63 1.54
CA ARG A 313 -5.48 11.90 0.39
C ARG A 313 -4.01 11.60 0.70
N VAL A 314 -3.53 12.00 1.88
CA VAL A 314 -2.16 11.71 2.34
C VAL A 314 -1.98 10.21 2.57
N HIS A 315 -2.96 9.51 3.14
CA HIS A 315 -2.92 8.06 3.34
C HIS A 315 -2.80 7.33 1.99
N LEU A 316 -3.55 7.79 0.98
CA LEU A 316 -3.47 7.25 -0.37
C LEU A 316 -2.07 7.47 -0.98
N ALA A 317 -1.54 8.69 -0.87
CA ALA A 317 -0.19 9.02 -1.31
C ALA A 317 0.91 8.15 -0.63
N VAL A 318 0.80 7.96 0.70
CA VAL A 318 1.72 7.09 1.46
C VAL A 318 1.62 5.64 1.00
N SER A 319 0.42 5.13 0.78
CA SER A 319 0.20 3.74 0.35
C SER A 319 0.78 3.49 -1.04
N LEU A 320 0.58 4.41 -1.99
CA LEU A 320 1.21 4.32 -3.31
C LEU A 320 2.73 4.29 -3.20
N ALA A 321 3.32 5.16 -2.38
CA ALA A 321 4.76 5.16 -2.14
C ALA A 321 5.24 3.82 -1.54
N ARG A 322 4.52 3.24 -0.56
CA ARG A 322 4.84 1.92 0.03
C ARG A 322 4.88 0.81 -1.02
N SER A 323 3.89 0.76 -1.91
CA SER A 323 3.86 -0.23 -3.00
C SER A 323 5.09 -0.12 -3.90
N VAL A 324 5.46 1.10 -4.29
CA VAL A 324 6.60 1.32 -5.17
C VAL A 324 7.92 1.01 -4.47
N VAL A 325 8.07 1.36 -3.18
CA VAL A 325 9.24 0.95 -2.39
C VAL A 325 9.39 -0.57 -2.37
N PHE A 326 8.31 -1.31 -2.12
CA PHE A 326 8.35 -2.78 -2.12
C PHE A 326 8.79 -3.35 -3.47
N LEU A 327 8.22 -2.85 -4.56
CA LEU A 327 8.57 -3.29 -5.92
C LEU A 327 10.02 -2.98 -6.24
N HIS A 328 10.48 -1.75 -5.98
CA HIS A 328 11.85 -1.34 -6.26
C HIS A 328 12.85 -2.11 -5.40
N ALA A 329 12.56 -2.35 -4.12
CA ALA A 329 13.37 -3.20 -3.24
C ALA A 329 13.47 -4.64 -3.77
N SER A 330 12.42 -5.13 -4.44
CA SER A 330 12.38 -6.43 -5.12
C SER A 330 13.00 -6.41 -6.54
N ARG A 331 13.68 -5.32 -6.92
CA ARG A 331 14.21 -5.07 -8.29
C ARG A 331 13.16 -5.14 -9.40
N ILE A 332 11.91 -4.85 -9.07
CA ILE A 332 10.78 -4.78 -10.01
C ILE A 332 10.51 -3.32 -10.34
N VAL A 333 10.42 -3.05 -11.64
CA VAL A 333 9.98 -1.77 -12.19
C VAL A 333 8.57 -1.96 -12.75
N HIS A 334 7.64 -1.11 -12.32
CA HIS A 334 6.22 -1.28 -12.64
C HIS A 334 5.87 -0.82 -14.07
N LYS A 335 6.42 0.31 -14.52
CA LYS A 335 6.27 0.89 -15.87
C LYS A 335 4.87 1.37 -16.27
N ASN A 336 3.90 1.31 -15.37
CA ASN A 336 2.50 1.59 -15.66
C ASN A 336 1.78 2.17 -14.44
N ILE A 337 2.46 2.98 -13.63
CA ILE A 337 1.83 3.63 -12.47
C ILE A 337 0.95 4.76 -12.99
N THR A 338 -0.36 4.57 -12.93
CA THR A 338 -1.38 5.54 -13.36
C THR A 338 -2.63 5.42 -12.48
N PRO A 339 -3.54 6.40 -12.45
CA PRO A 339 -4.78 6.31 -11.67
C PRO A 339 -5.69 5.14 -12.05
N GLU A 340 -5.61 4.62 -13.28
CA GLU A 340 -6.35 3.43 -13.73
C GLU A 340 -5.81 2.14 -13.10
N ASN A 341 -4.55 2.14 -12.65
CA ASN A 341 -3.86 0.99 -12.06
C ASN A 341 -3.74 1.08 -10.53
N ILE A 342 -4.42 2.05 -9.91
CA ILE A 342 -4.57 2.15 -8.46
C ILE A 342 -6.03 1.81 -8.16
N VAL A 343 -6.26 0.63 -7.59
CA VAL A 343 -7.61 0.16 -7.23
C VAL A 343 -7.88 0.46 -5.76
N LEU A 344 -8.95 1.21 -5.51
CA LEU A 344 -9.46 1.51 -4.18
C LEU A 344 -10.50 0.47 -3.80
N LEU A 345 -10.32 -0.19 -2.66
CA LEU A 345 -11.35 -1.03 -2.05
C LEU A 345 -12.16 -0.18 -1.07
N ARG A 346 -13.38 0.19 -1.48
CA ARG A 346 -14.25 1.11 -0.75
C ARG A 346 -15.35 0.36 0.03
N SER A 347 -15.52 0.73 1.30
CA SER A 347 -16.66 0.32 2.11
C SER A 347 -17.93 1.07 1.68
N GLU A 348 -19.10 0.49 1.90
CA GLU A 348 -20.39 1.15 1.60
C GLU A 348 -20.59 2.45 2.41
N ASN A 349 -19.95 2.55 3.57
CA ASN A 349 -19.90 3.76 4.38
C ASN A 349 -18.74 4.64 3.87
N GLU A 350 -19.06 5.86 3.43
CA GLU A 350 -18.30 6.73 2.53
C GLU A 350 -16.88 7.13 2.99
N THR A 351 -15.92 6.21 2.93
CA THR A 351 -14.47 6.48 2.98
C THR A 351 -13.86 6.43 1.58
N LEU A 352 -12.70 7.04 1.35
CA LEU A 352 -11.97 6.96 0.08
C LEU A 352 -11.61 5.51 -0.30
N GLY A 353 -11.49 4.64 0.71
CA GLY A 353 -11.13 3.24 0.56
C GLY A 353 -9.63 3.00 0.68
N THR A 354 -9.24 1.72 0.76
CA THR A 354 -7.83 1.33 0.83
C THR A 354 -7.26 1.15 -0.58
N PRO A 355 -6.18 1.86 -0.94
CA PRO A 355 -5.58 1.75 -2.27
C PRO A 355 -4.66 0.54 -2.39
N PHE A 356 -4.68 -0.10 -3.56
CA PHE A 356 -3.77 -1.15 -3.96
C PHE A 356 -3.24 -0.87 -5.37
N LEU A 357 -1.93 -0.96 -5.54
CA LEU A 357 -1.31 -0.88 -6.86
C LEU A 357 -1.44 -2.23 -7.58
N VAL A 358 -2.01 -2.18 -8.78
CA VAL A 358 -2.22 -3.30 -9.70
C VAL A 358 -1.72 -2.90 -11.11
N GLY A 359 -2.07 -3.64 -12.15
CA GLY A 359 -1.67 -3.30 -13.52
C GLY A 359 -0.27 -3.76 -13.86
N PHE A 360 0.11 -4.96 -13.39
CA PHE A 360 1.40 -5.60 -13.67
C PHE A 360 1.55 -6.09 -15.13
N GLU A 361 0.88 -5.45 -16.08
CA GLU A 361 0.88 -5.85 -17.49
C GLU A 361 2.22 -5.58 -18.19
N ARG A 362 2.96 -4.56 -17.70
CA ARG A 362 4.19 -4.06 -18.33
C ARG A 362 5.43 -4.17 -17.43
N PHE A 363 5.32 -4.87 -16.30
CA PHE A 363 6.40 -4.95 -15.32
C PHE A 363 7.72 -5.47 -15.93
N ARG A 364 8.84 -5.14 -15.29
CA ARG A 364 10.15 -5.64 -15.70
C ARG A 364 11.06 -5.78 -14.48
N PHE A 365 11.81 -6.88 -14.42
CA PHE A 365 12.97 -6.98 -13.53
C PHE A 365 14.13 -6.12 -14.04
N ASP A 366 14.77 -5.37 -13.15
CA ASP A 366 15.67 -4.30 -13.57
C ASP A 366 16.91 -4.73 -14.38
N GLU A 367 17.35 -5.98 -14.21
CA GLU A 367 18.48 -6.57 -14.96
C GLU A 367 18.12 -6.97 -16.41
N ARG A 368 16.83 -7.02 -16.77
CA ARG A 368 16.42 -7.45 -18.11
C ARG A 368 16.45 -6.27 -19.09
N ARG A 369 16.93 -6.51 -20.32
CA ARG A 369 16.98 -5.47 -21.37
C ARG A 369 15.61 -4.80 -21.54
N THR A 370 15.62 -3.48 -21.67
CA THR A 370 14.39 -2.73 -21.93
C THR A 370 14.07 -2.78 -23.41
N ASN A 371 12.91 -3.31 -23.77
CA ASN A 371 12.38 -3.10 -25.11
C ASN A 371 12.04 -1.62 -25.25
N MET A 372 12.75 -0.92 -26.13
CA MET A 372 12.56 0.51 -26.43
C MET A 372 11.34 0.72 -27.32
N THR A 373 10.23 0.08 -26.99
CA THR A 373 8.94 0.25 -27.66
C THR A 373 8.13 1.26 -26.88
N GLY A 374 7.87 2.42 -27.47
CA GLY A 374 6.94 3.40 -26.94
C GLY A 374 5.59 3.35 -27.63
N ASP A 375 4.70 4.26 -27.23
CA ASP A 375 3.42 4.52 -27.87
C ASP A 375 3.15 6.04 -27.85
N ASP A 376 2.34 6.51 -28.79
CA ASP A 376 1.97 7.92 -28.92
C ASP A 376 0.71 8.27 -28.12
N ASN A 377 0.36 7.45 -27.12
CA ASN A 377 -0.87 7.61 -26.37
C ASN A 377 -0.70 8.72 -25.31
N TRP A 378 -1.28 9.89 -25.56
CA TRP A 378 -0.95 11.09 -24.80
C TRP A 378 -1.36 10.99 -23.32
N GLU A 379 -2.51 10.40 -23.05
CA GLU A 379 -3.06 10.23 -21.70
C GLU A 379 -2.22 9.29 -20.84
N ARG A 380 -1.43 8.41 -21.48
CA ARG A 380 -0.41 7.59 -20.80
C ARG A 380 0.93 8.33 -20.71
N ASN A 381 1.26 9.14 -21.72
CA ASN A 381 2.52 9.85 -21.80
C ASN A 381 2.64 10.94 -20.73
N ILE A 382 1.57 11.55 -20.24
CA ILE A 382 1.65 12.51 -19.12
C ILE A 382 2.26 11.89 -17.85
N TYR A 383 2.08 10.58 -17.64
CA TYR A 383 2.67 9.81 -16.53
C TYR A 383 4.08 9.30 -16.82
N ARG A 384 4.62 9.51 -18.02
CA ARG A 384 5.96 9.07 -18.42
C ARG A 384 6.91 10.26 -18.51
N HIS A 385 8.14 10.07 -18.04
CA HIS A 385 9.16 11.10 -18.16
C HIS A 385 9.33 11.52 -19.64
N PRO A 386 9.58 12.81 -19.96
CA PRO A 386 9.69 13.28 -21.34
C PRO A 386 10.67 12.50 -22.22
N GLN A 387 11.79 12.03 -21.66
CA GLN A 387 12.79 11.22 -22.38
C GLN A 387 12.29 9.81 -22.75
N ARG A 388 11.14 9.39 -22.23
CA ARG A 388 10.51 8.09 -22.46
C ARG A 388 9.20 8.17 -23.24
N GLN A 389 8.81 9.36 -23.68
CA GLN A 389 7.62 9.57 -24.51
C GLN A 389 7.93 9.35 -25.99
N GLY A 390 6.91 8.98 -26.77
CA GLY A 390 7.00 8.77 -28.20
C GLY A 390 7.41 7.35 -28.60
N LEU A 391 7.38 7.07 -29.90
CA LEU A 391 7.59 5.73 -30.48
C LEU A 391 8.99 5.14 -30.22
N GLN A 392 9.99 6.00 -30.01
CA GLN A 392 11.38 5.62 -29.75
C GLN A 392 11.87 6.31 -28.46
N PRO A 393 11.67 5.69 -27.30
CA PRO A 393 12.18 6.20 -26.03
C PRO A 393 13.71 6.37 -26.05
N GLU A 394 14.26 7.44 -25.47
CA GLU A 394 15.69 7.78 -25.59
C GLU A 394 16.59 7.03 -24.60
N GLU A 395 16.06 6.63 -23.45
CA GLU A 395 16.83 6.01 -22.36
C GLU A 395 16.31 4.63 -21.99
N VAL A 396 17.16 3.79 -21.40
CA VAL A 396 16.74 2.53 -20.76
C VAL A 396 15.83 2.88 -19.57
N TYR A 397 14.69 2.20 -19.45
CA TYR A 397 13.77 2.46 -18.36
C TYR A 397 14.42 2.06 -17.03
N SER A 398 14.50 2.99 -16.08
CA SER A 398 15.00 2.79 -14.70
C SER A 398 13.90 3.02 -13.65
N MET A 399 14.15 2.63 -12.40
CA MET A 399 13.23 2.88 -11.27
C MET A 399 12.83 4.36 -11.11
N ARG A 400 13.71 5.31 -11.47
CA ARG A 400 13.40 6.75 -11.42
C ARG A 400 12.25 7.16 -12.34
N HIS A 401 11.97 6.39 -13.39
CA HIS A 401 10.83 6.65 -14.25
C HIS A 401 9.50 6.29 -13.58
N ASP A 402 9.46 5.26 -12.73
CA ASP A 402 8.29 4.98 -11.88
C ASP A 402 8.09 6.14 -10.88
N ILE A 403 9.18 6.71 -10.36
CA ILE A 403 9.12 7.85 -9.42
C ILE A 403 8.52 9.09 -10.09
N TYR A 404 8.86 9.36 -11.35
CA TYR A 404 8.19 10.41 -12.12
C TYR A 404 6.68 10.15 -12.20
N SER A 405 6.27 8.92 -12.55
CA SER A 405 4.85 8.53 -12.61
C SER A 405 4.15 8.71 -11.26
N VAL A 406 4.81 8.35 -10.15
CA VAL A 406 4.34 8.62 -8.79
C VAL A 406 4.13 10.12 -8.59
N GLY A 407 5.06 10.98 -9.02
CA GLY A 407 4.92 12.44 -8.93
C GLY A 407 3.66 12.97 -9.60
N VAL A 408 3.33 12.47 -10.79
CA VAL A 408 2.11 12.87 -11.51
C VAL A 408 0.86 12.40 -10.78
N CYS A 409 0.82 11.14 -10.32
CA CYS A 409 -0.29 10.63 -9.51
C CYS A 409 -0.46 11.42 -8.20
N LEU A 410 0.64 11.71 -7.48
CA LEU A 410 0.62 12.48 -6.24
C LEU A 410 0.09 13.92 -6.48
N LEU A 411 0.37 14.51 -7.64
CA LEU A 411 -0.18 15.80 -8.00
C LEU A 411 -1.71 15.73 -8.18
N GLU A 412 -2.22 14.75 -8.93
CA GLU A 412 -3.67 14.53 -9.08
C GLU A 412 -4.35 14.25 -7.73
N ILE A 413 -3.73 13.44 -6.87
CA ILE A 413 -4.21 13.15 -5.51
C ILE A 413 -4.25 14.43 -4.67
N GLY A 414 -3.21 15.26 -4.74
CA GLY A 414 -3.11 16.49 -3.94
C GLY A 414 -4.08 17.60 -4.38
N LEU A 415 -4.41 17.64 -5.67
CA LEU A 415 -5.43 18.54 -6.21
C LEU A 415 -6.84 17.94 -6.14
N TRP A 416 -6.93 16.62 -6.01
CA TRP A 416 -8.15 15.84 -6.17
C TRP A 416 -8.84 16.12 -7.51
N THR A 417 -8.05 16.09 -8.59
CA THR A 417 -8.51 16.42 -9.94
C THR A 417 -7.86 15.47 -10.93
N SER A 418 -8.68 14.92 -11.83
CA SER A 418 -8.21 14.10 -12.95
C SER A 418 -7.63 15.01 -14.05
N PHE A 419 -6.46 14.68 -14.59
CA PHE A 419 -5.88 15.37 -15.74
C PHE A 419 -6.40 14.86 -17.09
N VAL A 420 -7.10 13.73 -17.08
CA VAL A 420 -7.69 13.09 -18.25
C VAL A 420 -9.21 13.10 -18.08
N LYS A 421 -9.93 13.64 -19.06
CA LYS A 421 -11.39 13.61 -19.12
C LYS A 421 -11.87 12.40 -19.91
N TYR A 422 -13.04 11.92 -19.51
CA TYR A 422 -13.72 10.81 -20.15
C TYR A 422 -15.14 11.23 -20.54
N SER A 423 -15.65 10.70 -21.64
CA SER A 423 -17.05 10.78 -22.02
C SER A 423 -17.89 9.71 -21.31
N ASP A 424 -19.22 9.78 -21.44
CA ASP A 424 -20.16 8.86 -20.79
C ASP A 424 -19.95 7.39 -21.18
N ASP A 425 -19.35 7.13 -22.35
CA ASP A 425 -18.95 5.81 -22.86
C ASP A 425 -17.57 5.35 -22.36
N LEU A 426 -17.00 6.04 -21.37
CA LEU A 426 -15.70 5.77 -20.76
C LEU A 426 -14.52 5.86 -21.74
N GLN A 427 -14.69 6.57 -22.86
CA GLN A 427 -13.59 6.90 -23.77
C GLN A 427 -12.91 8.20 -23.35
N VAL A 428 -11.61 8.32 -23.64
CA VAL A 428 -10.86 9.55 -23.37
C VAL A 428 -11.39 10.67 -24.26
N SER A 429 -11.91 11.73 -23.65
CA SER A 429 -12.48 12.87 -24.37
C SER A 429 -11.50 14.03 -24.55
N GLY A 430 -10.44 14.09 -23.75
CA GLY A 430 -9.39 15.10 -23.84
C GLY A 430 -8.68 15.36 -22.51
N PRO A 431 -7.73 16.30 -22.48
CA PRO A 431 -7.15 16.78 -21.23
C PRO A 431 -8.17 17.56 -20.40
N ASP A 432 -7.94 17.61 -19.09
CA ASP A 432 -8.73 18.47 -18.22
C ASP A 432 -8.47 19.95 -18.50
N SER A 433 -9.47 20.80 -18.27
CA SER A 433 -9.35 22.26 -18.38
C SER A 433 -8.27 22.83 -17.47
N ASP A 434 -8.04 22.17 -16.32
CA ASP A 434 -6.98 22.55 -15.41
C ASP A 434 -5.59 22.18 -15.93
N LEU A 435 -5.46 21.27 -16.91
CA LEU A 435 -4.21 20.94 -17.59
C LEU A 435 -4.31 21.29 -19.09
N PRO A 436 -4.17 22.58 -19.47
CA PRO A 436 -4.44 23.04 -20.84
C PRO A 436 -3.30 22.66 -21.81
N ILE A 437 -3.29 21.40 -22.25
CA ILE A 437 -2.22 20.83 -23.08
C ILE A 437 -2.65 20.54 -24.53
N ASP A 438 -3.88 20.84 -24.93
CA ASP A 438 -4.42 20.53 -26.27
C ASP A 438 -3.51 20.99 -27.43
N ALA A 439 -2.97 22.21 -27.31
CA ALA A 439 -2.03 22.77 -28.30
C ALA A 439 -0.69 21.99 -28.33
N LEU A 440 -0.23 21.50 -27.19
CA LEU A 440 1.01 20.71 -27.07
C LEU A 440 0.81 19.30 -27.61
N LEU A 441 -0.37 18.72 -27.44
CA LEU A 441 -0.71 17.40 -27.98
C LEU A 441 -0.67 17.38 -29.50
N THR A 442 -1.01 18.49 -30.17
CA THR A 442 -0.99 18.62 -31.64
C THR A 442 0.34 19.12 -32.20
N ALA A 443 1.31 19.46 -31.34
CA ALA A 443 2.60 20.00 -31.76
C ALA A 443 3.40 18.98 -32.60
N LYS A 444 4.08 19.49 -33.65
CA LYS A 444 4.96 18.68 -34.52
C LYS A 444 6.16 18.14 -33.75
N ASN A 445 6.74 18.94 -32.85
CA ASN A 445 7.87 18.53 -32.03
C ASN A 445 7.38 17.93 -30.71
N LYS A 446 7.11 16.62 -30.72
CA LYS A 446 6.60 15.86 -29.58
C LYS A 446 7.55 15.89 -28.38
N ARG A 447 8.86 15.89 -28.61
CA ARG A 447 9.88 15.96 -27.54
C ARG A 447 9.80 17.29 -26.80
N ARG A 448 9.75 18.39 -27.54
CA ARG A 448 9.59 19.72 -26.95
C ARG A 448 8.27 19.84 -26.19
N ALA A 449 7.18 19.33 -26.78
CA ALA A 449 5.87 19.30 -26.12
C ALA A 449 5.91 18.51 -24.80
N ALA A 450 6.58 17.35 -24.77
CA ALA A 450 6.73 16.56 -23.55
C ALA A 450 7.45 17.32 -22.42
N VAL A 451 8.51 18.05 -22.75
CA VAL A 451 9.23 18.90 -21.78
C VAL A 451 8.35 20.05 -21.28
N GLU A 452 7.59 20.68 -22.18
CA GLU A 452 6.66 21.76 -21.82
C GLU A 452 5.50 21.24 -20.94
N ILE A 453 4.95 20.06 -21.22
CA ILE A 453 3.94 19.40 -20.37
C ILE A 453 4.50 19.14 -18.96
N LYS A 454 5.72 18.62 -18.86
CA LYS A 454 6.39 18.43 -17.56
C LYS A 454 6.54 19.75 -16.81
N ALA A 455 6.92 20.84 -17.49
CA ALA A 455 7.03 22.15 -16.87
C ALA A 455 5.68 22.66 -16.34
N LEU A 456 4.59 22.45 -17.08
CA LEU A 456 3.23 22.80 -16.63
C LEU A 456 2.80 22.00 -15.38
N LEU A 457 3.14 20.71 -15.31
CA LEU A 457 2.87 19.89 -14.11
C LEU A 457 3.62 20.43 -12.88
N ILE A 458 4.90 20.80 -13.04
CA ILE A 458 5.71 21.39 -11.97
C ILE A 458 5.17 22.75 -11.54
N GLU A 459 4.83 23.62 -12.50
CA GLU A 459 4.24 24.93 -12.22
C GLU A 459 2.93 24.77 -11.43
N LYS A 460 2.07 23.84 -11.87
CA LYS A 460 0.81 23.54 -11.18
C LYS A 460 1.05 23.05 -9.75
N ALA A 461 1.99 22.13 -9.56
CA ALA A 461 2.38 21.67 -8.24
C ALA A 461 2.79 22.84 -7.34
N MET A 462 3.67 23.73 -7.82
CA MET A 462 4.17 24.89 -7.07
C MET A 462 3.12 25.94 -6.76
N THR A 463 2.15 26.13 -7.65
CA THR A 463 1.16 27.21 -7.53
C THR A 463 -0.07 26.81 -6.71
N HIS A 464 -0.49 25.55 -6.78
CA HIS A 464 -1.75 25.09 -6.18
C HIS A 464 -1.56 24.24 -4.91
N LEU A 465 -0.61 23.30 -4.91
CA LEU A 465 -0.43 22.39 -3.77
C LEU A 465 -0.06 23.08 -2.44
N PRO A 466 0.67 24.21 -2.39
CA PRO A 466 0.97 24.84 -1.11
C PRO A 466 -0.28 25.26 -0.33
N ARG A 467 -1.37 25.58 -1.04
CA ARG A 467 -2.65 25.98 -0.44
C ARG A 467 -3.55 24.81 -0.11
N THR A 468 -3.43 23.69 -0.83
CA THR A 468 -4.30 22.51 -0.65
C THR A 468 -3.69 21.45 0.25
N MET A 469 -2.41 21.13 0.08
CA MET A 469 -1.70 20.05 0.78
C MET A 469 -0.54 20.54 1.65
N GLY A 470 -0.19 21.83 1.54
CA GLY A 470 0.93 22.43 2.25
C GLY A 470 2.27 22.18 1.58
N LYS A 471 3.28 22.96 2.01
CA LYS A 471 4.60 23.01 1.37
C LYS A 471 5.34 21.67 1.35
N ILE A 472 5.24 20.87 2.42
CA ILE A 472 5.93 19.57 2.51
C ILE A 472 5.47 18.63 1.39
N TYR A 473 4.15 18.55 1.15
CA TYR A 473 3.61 17.74 0.07
C TYR A 473 4.02 18.28 -1.31
N THR A 474 3.99 19.61 -1.49
CA THR A 474 4.47 20.27 -2.71
C THR A 474 5.91 19.90 -3.04
N ASP A 475 6.80 20.01 -2.06
CA ASP A 475 8.23 19.74 -2.24
C ASP A 475 8.45 18.27 -2.63
N VAL A 476 7.68 17.34 -2.07
CA VAL A 476 7.69 15.91 -2.47
C VAL A 476 7.27 15.74 -3.92
N VAL A 477 6.13 16.30 -4.32
CA VAL A 477 5.61 16.17 -5.69
C VAL A 477 6.59 16.72 -6.70
N VAL A 478 7.10 17.94 -6.46
CA VAL A 478 8.08 18.59 -7.34
C VAL A 478 9.35 17.75 -7.42
N SER A 479 9.82 17.21 -6.29
CA SER A 479 10.99 16.34 -6.30
C SER A 479 10.74 15.09 -7.14
N CYS A 480 9.61 14.41 -7.00
CA CYS A 480 9.28 13.27 -7.86
C CYS A 480 9.25 13.64 -9.35
N LEU A 481 8.65 14.77 -9.72
CA LEU A 481 8.61 15.26 -11.10
C LEU A 481 9.99 15.65 -11.65
N THR A 482 10.94 15.99 -10.77
CA THR A 482 12.32 16.42 -11.10
C THR A 482 13.38 15.39 -10.72
N CYS A 483 13.01 14.14 -10.40
CA CYS A 483 13.94 13.12 -9.89
C CYS A 483 15.03 12.67 -10.90
N LEU A 484 14.87 13.03 -12.16
CA LEU A 484 15.81 12.79 -13.26
C LEU A 484 16.52 14.09 -13.70
N ASP A 485 16.21 15.23 -13.07
CA ASP A 485 16.83 16.52 -13.36
C ASP A 485 18.00 16.79 -12.40
N ASN A 486 19.00 17.55 -12.86
CA ASN A 486 20.18 17.87 -12.07
C ASN A 486 19.90 18.80 -10.86
N ASP A 487 18.74 19.46 -10.81
CA ASP A 487 18.41 20.52 -9.86
C ASP A 487 17.30 20.16 -8.83
N SER A 488 17.03 18.86 -8.60
CA SER A 488 15.93 18.42 -7.72
C SER A 488 16.01 19.03 -6.30
N PRO A 489 14.94 19.67 -5.78
CA PRO A 489 15.01 20.50 -4.58
C PRO A 489 15.27 19.72 -3.28
N LEU A 490 14.81 18.47 -3.17
CA LEU A 490 15.04 17.63 -1.98
C LEU A 490 16.33 16.79 -2.06
N PHE A 491 16.97 16.68 -3.23
CA PHE A 491 18.02 15.69 -3.50
C PHE A 491 19.23 16.26 -4.26
N ARG A 492 19.72 17.43 -3.82
CA ARG A 492 20.79 18.22 -4.48
C ARG A 492 22.20 17.61 -4.50
N LYS A 493 22.46 16.45 -3.90
CA LYS A 493 23.79 15.85 -3.87
C LYS A 493 23.82 14.55 -4.69
N PRO A 494 24.37 14.59 -5.92
CA PRO A 494 24.59 13.38 -6.74
C PRO A 494 25.37 12.31 -5.97
N SER A 495 26.31 12.73 -5.12
CA SER A 495 27.17 11.85 -4.30
C SER A 495 26.45 10.96 -3.28
N ASP A 496 25.21 11.29 -2.88
CA ASP A 496 24.46 10.47 -1.90
C ASP A 496 23.72 9.30 -2.59
N PHE A 497 23.66 9.32 -3.93
CA PHE A 497 22.83 8.45 -4.77
C PHE A 497 23.52 8.14 -6.12
N GLU A 498 24.81 7.83 -6.12
CA GLU A 498 25.48 7.26 -7.29
C GLU A 498 25.80 5.78 -7.01
N ASP A 499 25.13 4.88 -7.72
CA ASP A 499 25.55 3.50 -7.91
C ASP A 499 25.64 3.20 -9.41
N ASP A 500 26.52 2.28 -9.81
CA ASP A 500 26.82 2.00 -11.22
C ASP A 500 25.59 1.57 -12.05
N ASP A 501 24.54 1.07 -11.39
CA ASP A 501 23.34 0.50 -12.02
C ASP A 501 22.06 1.34 -11.83
N GLY A 502 22.05 2.41 -11.03
CA GLY A 502 20.88 3.26 -10.76
C GLY A 502 19.78 2.64 -9.88
N ILE A 503 19.98 1.43 -9.37
CA ILE A 503 19.00 0.63 -8.60
C ILE A 503 18.84 1.16 -7.18
N VAL A 504 19.96 1.30 -6.46
CA VAL A 504 19.95 1.74 -5.05
C VAL A 504 19.46 3.18 -4.95
N VAL A 505 19.68 3.97 -6.00
CA VAL A 505 19.20 5.35 -6.15
C VAL A 505 17.68 5.40 -6.17
N GLY A 506 17.05 4.61 -7.04
CA GLY A 506 15.59 4.58 -7.16
C GLY A 506 14.92 4.18 -5.85
N VAL A 507 15.40 3.09 -5.23
CA VAL A 507 14.87 2.59 -3.96
C VAL A 507 14.97 3.65 -2.86
N ARG A 508 16.16 4.22 -2.62
CA ARG A 508 16.37 5.24 -1.57
C ARG A 508 15.55 6.51 -1.79
N TYR A 509 15.32 6.86 -3.05
CA TYR A 509 14.55 8.05 -3.40
C TYR A 509 13.07 7.89 -3.04
N ILE A 510 12.43 6.82 -3.53
CA ILE A 510 11.01 6.57 -3.23
C ILE A 510 10.80 6.29 -1.74
N GLU A 511 11.79 5.71 -1.10
CA GLU A 511 11.90 5.60 0.35
C GLU A 511 11.80 6.96 1.04
N LYS A 512 12.66 7.90 0.67
CA LYS A 512 12.66 9.23 1.27
C LYS A 512 11.34 9.96 1.05
N VAL A 513 10.73 9.80 -0.13
CA VAL A 513 9.39 10.31 -0.44
C VAL A 513 8.36 9.77 0.56
N GLY A 514 8.33 8.45 0.78
CA GLY A 514 7.44 7.82 1.75
C GLY A 514 7.65 8.32 3.19
N GLN A 515 8.90 8.57 3.60
CA GLN A 515 9.21 9.17 4.90
C GLN A 515 8.59 10.55 5.06
N ILE A 516 8.82 11.43 4.09
CA ILE A 516 8.39 12.82 4.18
C ILE A 516 6.86 12.89 4.19
N LEU A 517 6.18 12.12 3.34
CA LEU A 517 4.71 12.08 3.30
C LEU A 517 4.08 11.69 4.65
N ARG A 518 4.67 10.72 5.37
CA ARG A 518 4.16 10.35 6.71
C ARG A 518 4.30 11.46 7.74
N THR A 519 5.29 12.34 7.62
CA THR A 519 5.42 13.47 8.56
C THR A 519 4.26 14.46 8.47
N ILE A 520 3.53 14.46 7.35
CA ILE A 520 2.34 15.29 7.13
C ILE A 520 1.17 14.75 7.96
N GLY A 521 0.93 13.43 7.94
CA GLY A 521 -0.15 12.80 8.70
C GLY A 521 0.01 12.85 10.23
N VAL A 522 1.25 12.97 10.74
CA VAL A 522 1.53 12.99 12.19
C VAL A 522 1.29 14.37 12.83
N LYS A 523 1.32 15.46 12.06
CA LYS A 523 1.28 16.84 12.59
C LYS A 523 -0.12 17.49 12.61
N GLY A 524 -1.15 16.79 12.16
CA GLY A 524 -2.48 17.36 11.90
C GLY A 524 -3.55 17.18 12.98
N GLY A 525 -3.24 16.77 14.21
CA GLY A 525 -4.29 16.63 15.24
C GLY A 525 -3.81 16.35 16.65
#